data_AF-A0A2P5B5X3-F1
#
_entry.id   AF-A0A2P5B5X3-F1
#
_cell.length_a   1.000
_cell.length_b   1.000
_cell.length_c   1.000
_cell.angle_alpha   90.00
_cell.angle_beta   90.00
_cell.angle_gamma   90.00
#
_symmetry.space_group_name_H-M   'P 1'
#
loop_
_entity.id
_entity.type
_entity.pdbx_description
1 polymer ?
#
loop_
_entity_poly.entity_id
_entity_poly.type
_entity_poly.pdbx_seq_one_letter_code
_entity_poly.pdbx_strand_id
1 'polypeptide(L)'
;MKKTAKESKKVGRIVNVSSVAHRFPYPEGICFDTINDRSGYNNLAAYGQSKLANILHANELARRLKEDKVNITANSLHPGAIVTNLFRHNGIFNGKISSTKLYTYGFHLFEDRRGWI
;
A
#
# COMPACT_ATOMS: atom_id res chain seq x y z
N MET A 1 3.91 -18.10 14.05
CA MET A 1 5.17 -17.55 13.49
C MET A 1 6.27 -17.32 14.53
N LYS A 2 6.06 -16.51 15.59
CA LYS A 2 7.12 -16.21 16.59
C LYS A 2 7.72 -17.46 17.25
N LYS A 3 6.89 -18.37 17.75
CA LYS A 3 7.31 -19.66 18.34
C LYS A 3 8.15 -20.49 17.36
N THR A 4 7.61 -20.73 16.16
CA THR A 4 8.29 -21.46 15.08
C THR A 4 9.63 -20.85 14.69
N ALA A 5 9.73 -19.52 14.60
CA ALA A 5 10.99 -18.84 14.27
C ALA A 5 12.04 -19.00 15.39
N LYS A 6 11.63 -18.98 16.66
CA LYS A 6 12.52 -19.25 17.80
C LYS A 6 13.01 -20.70 17.83
N GLU A 7 12.11 -21.66 17.64
CA GLU A 7 12.42 -23.09 17.69
C GLU A 7 13.28 -23.54 16.51
N SER A 8 12.93 -23.11 15.30
CA SER A 8 13.64 -23.53 14.08
C SER A 8 14.93 -22.76 13.81
N LYS A 9 15.16 -21.63 14.51
CA LYS A 9 16.24 -20.66 14.25
C LYS A 9 16.30 -20.12 12.81
N LYS A 10 15.23 -20.29 12.02
CA LYS A 10 15.13 -19.78 10.65
C LYS A 10 14.58 -18.35 10.62
N VAL A 11 15.08 -17.54 9.69
CA VAL A 11 14.61 -16.17 9.47
C VAL A 11 13.23 -16.20 8.81
N GLY A 12 12.22 -15.60 9.45
CA GLY A 12 10.89 -15.40 8.87
C GLY A 12 10.80 -14.06 8.12
N ARG A 13 9.98 -13.99 7.06
CA ARG A 13 9.70 -12.74 6.34
C ARG A 13 8.20 -12.57 6.14
N ILE A 14 7.70 -11.39 6.48
CA ILE A 14 6.33 -10.95 6.22
C ILE A 14 6.41 -9.81 5.20
N VAL A 15 5.65 -9.91 4.11
CA VAL A 15 5.65 -8.92 3.03
C VAL A 15 4.23 -8.44 2.78
N ASN A 16 4.00 -7.16 3.03
CA ASN A 16 2.73 -6.50 2.75
C ASN A 16 2.75 -5.83 1.38
N VAL A 17 1.87 -6.24 0.47
CA VAL A 17 1.77 -5.67 -0.87
C VAL A 17 0.93 -4.38 -0.85
N SER A 18 1.60 -3.24 -0.97
CA SER A 18 0.99 -1.92 -1.14
C SER A 18 0.81 -1.57 -2.63
N SER A 19 0.56 -0.31 -2.95
CA SER A 19 0.37 0.23 -4.31
C SER A 19 0.75 1.71 -4.31
N VAL A 20 1.06 2.29 -5.47
CA VAL A 20 1.24 3.75 -5.61
C VAL A 20 0.01 4.54 -5.11
N ALA A 21 -1.17 3.90 -5.09
CA ALA A 21 -2.41 4.45 -4.55
C ALA A 21 -2.32 4.89 -3.08
N HIS A 22 -1.35 4.41 -2.30
CA HIS A 22 -1.14 4.86 -0.91
C HIS A 22 -0.90 6.37 -0.79
N ARG A 23 -0.54 7.05 -1.89
CA ARG A 23 -0.36 8.51 -1.98
C ARG A 23 -1.67 9.29 -2.09
N PHE A 24 -2.79 8.59 -2.32
CA PHE A 24 -4.12 9.17 -2.50
C PHE A 24 -5.13 8.56 -1.51
N PRO A 25 -4.87 8.58 -0.19
CA PRO A 25 -5.88 8.22 0.80
C PRO A 25 -6.94 9.33 0.90
N TYR A 26 -7.88 9.21 1.83
CA TYR A 26 -8.68 10.35 2.26
C TYR A 26 -7.75 11.48 2.77
N PRO A 27 -8.17 12.76 2.71
CA PRO A 27 -7.38 13.87 3.25
C PRO A 27 -6.89 13.66 4.69
N GLU A 28 -7.69 12.96 5.50
CA GLU A 28 -7.43 12.60 6.89
C GLU A 28 -6.45 11.42 7.06
N GLY A 29 -6.09 10.75 5.96
CA GLY A 29 -5.20 9.59 5.96
C GLY A 29 -5.93 8.29 6.31
N ILE A 30 -5.78 7.81 7.54
CA ILE A 30 -6.51 6.63 8.05
C ILE A 30 -7.68 7.10 8.90
N CYS A 31 -8.89 6.97 8.38
CA CYS A 31 -10.12 7.32 9.09
C CYS A 31 -10.54 6.17 10.03
N PHE A 32 -9.90 6.07 11.21
CA PHE A 32 -10.16 4.96 12.15
C PHE A 32 -11.61 4.93 12.68
N ASP A 33 -12.17 6.09 12.99
CA ASP A 33 -13.52 6.20 13.56
C ASP A 33 -14.63 5.88 12.55
N THR A 34 -14.33 6.02 11.25
CA THR A 34 -15.30 5.88 10.15
C THR A 34 -14.86 4.85 9.11
N ILE A 35 -14.01 3.89 9.49
CA ILE A 35 -13.34 2.96 8.57
C ILE A 35 -14.28 2.14 7.67
N ASN A 36 -15.53 1.94 8.11
CA ASN A 36 -16.59 1.22 7.39
C ASN A 36 -17.82 2.08 7.10
N ASP A 37 -17.72 3.40 7.24
CA ASP A 37 -18.82 4.30 6.90
C ASP A 37 -19.05 4.29 5.38
N ARG A 38 -20.29 3.98 4.99
CA ARG A 38 -20.69 3.95 3.58
C ARG A 38 -21.03 5.34 3.05
N SER A 39 -21.37 6.29 3.90
CA SER A 39 -21.81 7.63 3.49
C SER A 39 -20.66 8.45 2.89
N GLY A 40 -19.45 8.30 3.43
CA GLY A 40 -18.22 8.94 2.93
C GLY A 40 -17.41 8.10 1.94
N TYR A 41 -17.95 6.98 1.43
CA TYR A 41 -17.17 6.02 0.68
C TYR A 41 -16.78 6.54 -0.72
N ASN A 42 -15.47 6.67 -0.95
CA ASN A 42 -14.90 6.93 -2.27
C ASN A 42 -13.96 5.78 -2.66
N ASN A 43 -14.24 5.12 -3.79
CA ASN A 43 -13.48 3.94 -4.22
C ASN A 43 -11.96 4.16 -4.30
N LEU A 44 -11.51 5.30 -4.84
CA LEU A 44 -10.09 5.57 -5.02
C LEU A 44 -9.42 5.90 -3.68
N ALA A 45 -10.04 6.77 -2.88
CA ALA A 45 -9.54 7.15 -1.56
C ALA A 45 -9.55 5.98 -0.57
N ALA A 46 -10.62 5.17 -0.57
CA ALA A 46 -10.70 3.95 0.24
C ALA A 46 -9.62 2.93 -0.15
N TYR A 47 -9.37 2.76 -1.45
CA TYR A 47 -8.26 1.92 -1.91
C TYR A 47 -6.91 2.50 -1.49
N GLY A 48 -6.70 3.81 -1.65
CA GLY A 48 -5.49 4.49 -1.19
C GLY A 48 -5.25 4.33 0.31
N GLN A 49 -6.30 4.50 1.13
CA GLN A 49 -6.28 4.25 2.57
C GLN A 49 -5.88 2.80 2.88
N SER A 50 -6.44 1.81 2.17
CA SER A 50 -6.07 0.39 2.38
C SER A 50 -4.59 0.11 2.08
N LYS A 51 -4.03 0.81 1.08
CA LYS A 51 -2.62 0.65 0.68
C LYS A 51 -1.67 1.43 1.58
N LEU A 52 -2.12 2.56 2.13
CA LEU A 52 -1.43 3.25 3.22
C LEU A 52 -1.41 2.40 4.50
N ALA A 53 -2.53 1.78 4.87
CA ALA A 53 -2.63 0.90 6.02
C ALA A 53 -1.66 -0.29 5.92
N ASN A 54 -1.45 -0.86 4.74
CA ASN A 54 -0.45 -1.92 4.53
C ASN A 54 0.98 -1.49 4.88
N ILE A 55 1.35 -0.24 4.58
CA ILE A 55 2.68 0.33 4.89
C ILE A 55 2.80 0.55 6.40
N LEU A 56 1.82 1.24 6.99
CA LEU A 56 1.81 1.53 8.43
C LEU A 56 1.81 0.24 9.26
N HIS A 57 1.04 -0.75 8.84
CA HIS A 57 1.01 -2.07 9.48
C HIS A 57 2.37 -2.76 9.41
N ALA A 58 3.06 -2.73 8.26
CA ALA A 58 4.38 -3.35 8.15
C ALA A 58 5.41 -2.66 9.06
N ASN A 59 5.38 -1.32 9.14
CA ASN A 59 6.27 -0.53 10.00
C ASN A 59 6.05 -0.86 11.48
N GLU A 60 4.80 -0.84 11.94
CA GLU A 60 4.47 -1.14 13.33
C GLU A 60 4.74 -2.60 13.68
N LEU A 61 4.46 -3.52 12.76
CA LEU A 61 4.79 -4.93 12.93
C LEU A 61 6.31 -5.15 13.04
N ALA A 62 7.11 -4.48 12.21
CA ALA A 62 8.57 -4.55 12.27
C ALA A 62 9.10 -4.04 13.63
N ARG A 63 8.55 -2.92 14.13
CA ARG A 63 8.90 -2.36 15.45
C ARG A 63 8.63 -3.38 16.56
N ARG A 64 7.42 -3.96 16.61
CA ARG A 64 7.04 -4.96 17.62
C ARG A 64 7.87 -6.25 17.53
N LEU A 65 8.16 -6.73 16.32
CA LEU A 65 8.98 -7.93 16.13
C LEU A 65 10.44 -7.72 16.59
N LYS A 66 10.97 -6.50 16.40
CA LYS A 66 12.28 -6.11 16.92
C LYS A 66 12.30 -6.09 18.44
N GLU A 67 11.27 -5.52 19.07
CA GLU A 67 11.13 -5.47 20.54
C GLU A 67 11.04 -6.88 21.15
N ASP A 68 10.35 -7.80 20.48
CA ASP A 68 10.22 -9.20 20.89
C ASP A 68 11.49 -10.05 20.65
N LYS A 69 12.53 -9.45 20.04
CA LYS A 69 13.79 -10.11 19.67
C LYS A 69 13.58 -11.40 18.88
N VAL A 70 12.60 -11.40 17.98
CA VAL A 70 12.32 -12.55 17.09
C VAL A 70 13.00 -12.35 15.74
N ASN A 71 13.50 -13.44 15.16
CA ASN A 71 14.17 -13.43 13.85
C ASN A 71 13.15 -13.38 12.70
N ILE A 72 12.30 -12.34 12.68
CA ILE A 72 11.27 -12.12 11.67
C ILE A 72 11.34 -10.66 11.22
N THR A 73 11.41 -10.44 9.91
CA THR A 73 11.32 -9.09 9.33
C THR A 73 9.94 -8.87 8.72
N ALA A 74 9.37 -7.67 8.89
CA ALA A 74 8.17 -7.24 8.18
C ALA A 74 8.51 -6.04 7.29
N ASN A 75 8.14 -6.13 6.01
CA ASN A 75 8.37 -5.07 5.03
C ASN A 75 7.11 -4.82 4.20
N SER A 76 6.99 -3.62 3.63
CA SER A 76 6.01 -3.33 2.59
C SER A 76 6.69 -2.88 1.31
N LEU A 77 6.08 -3.19 0.18
CA LEU A 77 6.53 -2.77 -1.16
C LEU A 77 5.32 -2.41 -2.01
N HIS A 78 5.51 -1.54 -3.01
CA HIS A 78 4.49 -1.30 -4.04
C HIS A 78 5.05 -1.62 -5.43
N PRO A 79 4.32 -2.36 -6.29
CA PRO A 79 4.76 -2.67 -7.65
C PRO A 79 4.58 -1.50 -8.64
N GLY A 80 4.15 -0.32 -8.17
CA GLY A 80 3.85 0.84 -9.01
C GLY A 80 2.41 0.84 -9.52
N ALA A 81 2.18 1.53 -10.64
CA ALA A 81 0.87 1.62 -11.27
C ALA A 81 0.62 0.42 -12.20
N ILE A 82 0.24 -0.71 -11.62
CA ILE A 82 -0.17 -1.90 -12.37
C ILE A 82 -1.67 -1.84 -12.67
N VAL A 83 -2.04 -2.08 -13.92
CA VAL A 83 -3.45 -2.19 -14.35
C VAL A 83 -4.02 -3.47 -13.76
N THR A 84 -4.61 -3.36 -12.57
CA THR A 84 -5.35 -4.46 -11.94
C THR A 84 -6.83 -4.37 -12.35
N ASN A 85 -7.48 -5.52 -12.57
CA ASN A 85 -8.94 -5.63 -12.80
C ASN A 85 -9.81 -5.17 -11.59
N LEU A 86 -9.23 -4.47 -10.63
CA LEU A 86 -9.86 -3.98 -9.41
C LEU A 86 -10.95 -2.94 -9.69
N PHE A 87 -10.87 -2.25 -10.83
CA PHE A 87 -11.83 -1.21 -11.24
C PHE A 87 -12.86 -1.70 -12.27
N ARG A 88 -12.96 -3.00 -12.58
CA ARG A 88 -13.83 -3.48 -13.67
C ARG A 88 -15.32 -3.18 -13.47
N HIS A 89 -15.74 -3.00 -12.21
CA HIS A 89 -17.13 -2.69 -11.84
C HIS A 89 -17.36 -1.19 -11.58
N ASN A 90 -16.32 -0.36 -11.74
CA ASN A 90 -16.45 1.09 -11.72
C ASN A 90 -16.68 1.54 -13.16
N GLY A 91 -17.93 1.86 -13.52
CA GLY A 91 -18.38 2.21 -14.89
C GLY A 91 -17.66 3.39 -15.56
N ILE A 92 -16.63 3.97 -14.94
CA ILE A 92 -15.84 5.11 -15.42
C ILE A 92 -14.61 4.67 -16.25
N PHE A 93 -14.22 3.39 -16.20
CA PHE A 93 -13.00 2.90 -16.90
C PHE A 93 -13.28 1.92 -18.05
N ASN A 94 -14.36 2.12 -18.80
CA ASN A 94 -14.58 1.40 -20.07
C ASN A 94 -13.75 1.96 -21.25
N GLY A 95 -12.85 2.90 -20.99
CA GLY A 95 -11.86 3.36 -21.97
C GLY A 95 -10.57 2.57 -21.82
N LYS A 96 -10.15 1.87 -22.88
CA LYS A 96 -8.82 1.26 -23.00
C LYS A 96 -7.77 2.26 -22.49
N ILE A 97 -7.27 2.07 -21.26
CA ILE A 97 -6.12 2.83 -20.77
C ILE A 97 -4.93 2.23 -21.50
N SER A 98 -4.60 2.83 -22.65
CA SER A 98 -3.34 2.56 -23.33
C SER A 98 -2.21 2.82 -22.33
N SER A 99 -1.30 1.86 -22.20
CA SER A 99 -0.11 1.89 -21.35
C SER A 99 0.62 3.24 -21.40
N THR A 100 0.57 3.93 -22.54
CA THR A 100 1.16 5.24 -22.78
C THR A 100 0.69 6.33 -21.81
N LYS A 101 -0.60 6.38 -21.44
CA LYS A 101 -1.12 7.45 -20.55
C LYS A 101 -0.67 7.30 -19.09
N LEU A 102 -0.45 6.07 -18.62
CA LEU A 102 0.09 5.79 -17.28
C LEU A 102 1.56 6.22 -17.18
N TYR A 103 2.34 6.04 -18.25
CA TYR A 103 3.71 6.54 -18.31
C TYR A 103 3.76 8.07 -18.32
N THR A 104 2.88 8.76 -19.06
CA THR A 104 2.89 10.24 -19.09
C THR A 104 2.54 10.86 -17.72
N TYR A 105 1.53 10.34 -17.01
CA TYR A 105 1.21 10.82 -15.65
C TYR A 105 2.28 10.42 -14.62
N GLY A 106 2.86 9.23 -14.76
CA GLY A 106 3.99 8.78 -13.95
C GLY A 106 5.24 9.65 -14.15
N PHE A 107 5.51 10.09 -15.38
CA PHE A 107 6.67 10.91 -15.76
C PHE A 107 6.52 12.36 -15.28
N HIS A 108 5.34 12.96 -15.40
CA HIS A 108 5.08 14.30 -14.84
C HIS A 108 5.19 14.34 -13.31
N LEU A 109 4.81 13.27 -12.60
CA LEU A 109 5.02 13.15 -11.15
C LEU A 109 6.47 12.80 -10.75
N PHE A 110 7.31 12.39 -11.72
CA PHE A 110 8.73 12.04 -11.50
C PHE A 110 9.66 13.23 -11.76
N GLU A 111 9.33 14.11 -12.70
CA GLU A 111 10.14 15.31 -12.99
C GLU A 111 10.12 16.36 -11.87
N ASP A 112 9.06 16.39 -11.05
CA ASP A 112 8.91 17.33 -9.92
C ASP A 112 9.78 16.98 -8.68
N ARG A 113 10.58 15.89 -8.72
CA ARG A 113 11.41 15.44 -7.58
C ARG A 113 12.90 15.25 -7.91
N ARG A 114 13.50 16.17 -8.67
CA ARG A 114 14.97 16.30 -8.79
C ARG A 114 15.64 17.07 -7.63
N GLY A 115 15.07 17.01 -6.43
CA GLY A 115 15.75 17.39 -5.20
C GLY A 115 15.57 16.28 -4.18
N TRP A 116 16.64 15.92 -3.47
CA TRP A 116 16.70 14.93 -2.39
C TRP A 116 16.95 13.47 -2.82
N ILE A 117 18.17 13.24 -3.31
CA ILE A 117 19.00 12.12 -2.81
C ILE A 117 19.88 12.63 -1.67
#